data_AF-A0A4Q0GIH2-F1
#
_entry.id   AF-A0A4Q0GIH2-F1
#
_cell.length_a   1.000
_cell.length_b   1.000
_cell.length_c   1.000
_cell.angle_alpha   90.00
_cell.angle_beta   90.00
_cell.angle_gamma   90.00
#
_symmetry.space_group_name_H-M   'P 1'
#
loop_
_entity.id
_entity.type
_entity.pdbx_description
1 polymer ?
#
loop_
_entity_poly.entity_id
_entity_poly.type
_entity_poly.pdbx_seq_one_letter_code
_entity_poly.pdbx_strand_id
1 'polypeptide(L)'
;MMISAAPSEARQSQSSSHPTNCSPKREQRGFPIEMPRMMGLQTAYEILGGKKQTLADILGVTPRNVNFKLNAERGISNLDLLLTAKSLETRGNKMLEHAAKLRAVLAEAKG
;
A
#
# COMPACT_ATOMS: atom_id res chain seq x y z
N MET A 1 -65.82 -7.62 2.09
CA MET A 1 -65.58 -7.18 3.47
C MET A 1 -65.57 -8.41 4.35
N MET A 2 -64.42 -8.76 4.94
CA MET A 2 -64.20 -9.59 6.13
C MET A 2 -62.67 -9.66 6.26
N ILE A 3 -62.14 -8.79 7.12
CA ILE A 3 -60.71 -8.63 7.38
C ILE A 3 -60.37 -9.54 8.55
N SER A 4 -59.86 -10.74 8.27
CA SER A 4 -59.29 -11.63 9.29
C SER A 4 -57.85 -11.22 9.53
N ALA A 5 -57.62 -10.43 10.57
CA ALA A 5 -56.30 -10.16 11.10
C ALA A 5 -55.81 -11.40 11.87
N ALA A 6 -54.70 -11.97 11.40
CA ALA A 6 -53.94 -12.97 12.16
C ALA A 6 -53.42 -12.35 13.48
N PRO A 7 -53.34 -13.11 14.57
CA PRO A 7 -52.88 -12.61 15.86
C PRO A 7 -51.44 -12.09 15.80
N SER A 8 -51.23 -10.91 16.39
CA SER A 8 -49.99 -10.10 16.34
C SER A 8 -48.85 -10.59 17.24
N GLU A 9 -48.88 -11.83 17.75
CA GLU A 9 -48.00 -12.28 18.85
C GLU A 9 -46.90 -13.27 18.43
N ALA A 10 -46.29 -13.06 17.27
CA ALA A 10 -45.05 -13.75 16.91
C ALA A 10 -44.04 -12.86 16.16
N ARG A 11 -44.06 -11.55 16.44
CA ARG A 11 -43.07 -10.59 15.91
C ARG A 11 -42.35 -9.84 17.02
N GLN A 12 -41.95 -10.56 18.06
CA GLN A 12 -40.75 -10.15 18.80
C GLN A 12 -39.54 -10.72 18.06
N SER A 13 -39.19 -10.10 16.93
CA SER A 13 -37.79 -10.13 16.50
C SER A 13 -37.06 -9.33 17.56
N GLN A 14 -36.51 -10.02 18.56
CA GLN A 14 -35.52 -9.45 19.44
C GLN A 14 -34.55 -8.69 18.56
N SER A 15 -34.34 -7.40 18.86
CA SER A 15 -33.24 -6.66 18.30
C SER A 15 -32.00 -7.43 18.70
N SER A 16 -31.46 -8.25 17.79
CA SER A 16 -30.12 -8.78 17.98
C SER A 16 -29.27 -7.55 18.24
N SER A 17 -28.63 -7.50 19.40
CA SER A 17 -27.61 -6.51 19.69
C SER A 17 -26.53 -6.70 18.64
N HIS A 18 -26.67 -6.05 17.49
CA HIS A 18 -25.54 -5.77 16.64
C HIS A 18 -24.61 -4.96 17.54
N PRO A 19 -23.42 -5.46 17.90
CA PRO A 19 -22.43 -4.57 18.44
C PRO A 19 -22.15 -3.57 17.33
N THR A 20 -22.61 -2.32 17.51
CA THR A 20 -22.28 -1.13 16.72
C THR A 20 -20.80 -0.73 16.87
N ASN A 21 -19.94 -1.71 17.14
CA ASN A 21 -18.51 -1.53 17.26
C ASN A 21 -17.78 -2.65 16.51
N CYS A 22 -17.97 -2.68 15.19
CA CYS A 22 -16.97 -3.23 14.29
C CYS A 22 -15.83 -2.21 14.12
N SER A 23 -15.27 -1.67 15.20
CA SER A 23 -13.91 -1.13 15.13
C SER A 23 -12.99 -2.32 15.28
N PRO A 24 -12.28 -2.76 14.23
CA PRO A 24 -11.26 -3.78 14.41
C PRO A 24 -10.24 -3.21 15.39
N LYS A 25 -10.10 -3.82 16.57
CA LYS A 25 -9.05 -3.47 17.54
C LYS A 25 -7.73 -3.43 16.77
N ARG A 26 -7.19 -2.22 16.58
CA ARG A 26 -5.94 -1.96 15.83
C ARG A 26 -4.79 -2.82 16.37
N GLU A 27 -4.82 -3.09 17.67
CA GLU A 27 -3.86 -3.88 18.42
C GLU A 27 -3.90 -5.39 18.12
N GLN A 28 -5.00 -5.93 17.56
CA GLN A 28 -5.16 -7.37 17.27
C GLN A 28 -4.89 -7.75 15.80
N ARG A 29 -4.42 -6.83 14.95
CA ARG A 29 -4.21 -7.07 13.49
C ARG A 29 -2.75 -7.00 13.03
N GLY A 30 -1.80 -6.85 13.94
CA GLY A 30 -0.39 -6.89 13.58
C GLY A 30 0.09 -8.32 13.38
N PHE A 31 0.06 -8.84 12.14
CA PHE A 31 1.08 -9.83 11.77
C PHE A 31 2.44 -9.21 12.09
N PRO A 32 3.43 -9.98 12.59
CA PRO A 32 4.74 -9.43 12.91
C PRO A 32 5.23 -8.58 11.75
N ILE A 33 5.41 -7.28 12.00
CA ILE A 33 5.92 -6.35 11.02
C ILE A 33 7.34 -6.80 10.73
N GLU A 34 7.54 -7.43 9.58
CA GLU A 34 8.88 -7.79 9.15
C GLU A 34 9.64 -6.49 8.86
N MET A 35 10.48 -6.08 9.82
CA MET A 35 11.36 -4.92 9.72
C MET A 35 12.12 -4.84 8.38
N PRO A 36 12.59 -5.95 7.76
CA PRO A 36 13.21 -5.91 6.44
C PRO A 36 12.29 -5.35 5.34
N ARG A 37 10.98 -5.68 5.36
CA ARG A 37 10.02 -5.18 4.37
C ARG A 37 9.80 -3.68 4.51
N MET A 38 9.66 -3.24 5.75
CA MET A 38 9.51 -1.83 6.13
C MET A 38 10.71 -1.01 5.68
N MET A 39 11.91 -1.45 6.08
CA MET A 39 13.17 -0.80 5.73
C MET A 39 13.36 -0.79 4.23
N GLY A 40 13.12 -1.90 3.53
CA GLY A 40 13.23 -1.96 2.08
C GLY A 40 12.30 -0.98 1.35
N LEU A 41 11.04 -0.88 1.79
CA LEU A 41 10.08 0.06 1.21
C LEU A 41 10.42 1.52 1.53
N GLN A 42 10.89 1.80 2.75
CA GLN A 42 11.32 3.13 3.18
C GLN A 42 12.56 3.58 2.39
N THR A 43 13.57 2.73 2.23
CA THR A 43 14.75 3.03 1.42
C THR A 43 14.37 3.24 -0.05
N ALA A 44 13.45 2.43 -0.59
CA ALA A 44 12.95 2.62 -1.95
C ALA A 44 12.25 3.99 -2.12
N TYR A 45 11.44 4.39 -1.14
CA TYR A 45 10.79 5.70 -1.11
C TYR A 45 11.81 6.85 -1.18
N GLU A 46 12.88 6.76 -0.39
CA GLU A 46 13.96 7.75 -0.38
C GLU A 46 14.71 7.78 -1.71
N ILE A 47 15.07 6.61 -2.25
CA ILE A 47 15.72 6.50 -3.56
C ILE A 47 14.85 7.16 -4.63
N LEU A 48 13.54 6.89 -4.65
CA LEU A 48 12.57 7.48 -5.59
C LEU A 48 12.33 8.99 -5.40
N GLY A 49 13.08 9.63 -4.51
CA GLY A 49 13.08 11.08 -4.31
C GLY A 49 12.12 11.56 -3.22
N GLY A 50 11.66 10.67 -2.34
CA GLY A 50 10.84 11.03 -1.19
C GLY A 50 9.48 11.63 -1.54
N LYS A 51 8.94 11.28 -2.72
CA LYS A 51 7.63 11.77 -3.18
C LYS A 51 6.58 10.70 -2.98
N LYS A 52 5.60 10.98 -2.12
CA LYS A 52 4.49 10.06 -1.82
C LYS A 52 3.69 9.69 -3.06
N GLN A 53 3.51 10.63 -3.99
CA GLN A 53 2.81 10.38 -5.24
C GLN A 53 3.52 9.30 -6.07
N THR A 54 4.84 9.39 -6.23
CA THR A 54 5.61 8.40 -6.99
C THR A 54 5.43 6.98 -6.45
N LEU A 55 5.52 6.81 -5.13
CA LEU A 55 5.33 5.51 -4.52
C LEU A 55 3.86 5.06 -4.59
N ALA A 56 2.92 5.98 -4.49
CA ALA A 56 1.49 5.69 -4.65
C ALA A 56 1.17 5.15 -6.04
N ASP A 57 1.75 5.78 -7.08
CA ASP A 57 1.58 5.38 -8.48
C ASP A 57 2.16 3.99 -8.74
N ILE A 58 3.35 3.69 -8.17
CA ILE A 58 3.99 2.36 -8.29
C ILE A 58 3.14 1.27 -7.63
N LEU A 59 2.61 1.56 -6.44
CA LEU A 59 1.84 0.61 -5.65
C LEU A 59 0.36 0.52 -6.08
N GLY A 60 -0.11 1.41 -6.97
CA GLY A 60 -1.52 1.49 -7.36
C GLY A 60 -2.45 1.87 -6.20
N VAL A 61 -1.97 2.70 -5.27
CA VAL A 61 -2.73 3.15 -4.10
C VAL A 61 -2.83 4.66 -4.05
N THR A 62 -3.62 5.20 -3.12
CA THR A 62 -3.65 6.65 -2.87
C THR A 62 -2.42 7.10 -2.06
N PRO A 63 -1.96 8.36 -2.20
CA PRO A 63 -0.85 8.90 -1.41
C PRO A 63 -1.08 8.82 0.11
N ARG A 64 -2.35 8.89 0.55
CA ARG A 64 -2.72 8.68 1.96
C ARG A 64 -2.38 7.26 2.42
N ASN A 65 -2.62 6.27 1.56
CA ASN A 65 -2.33 4.86 1.83
C ASN A 65 -0.85 4.54 1.94
N VAL A 66 0.01 5.36 1.31
CA VAL A 66 1.47 5.21 1.44
C VAL A 66 1.91 5.43 2.88
N ASN A 67 1.37 6.43 3.60
CA ASN A 67 1.75 6.68 5.00
C ASN A 67 1.45 5.49 5.90
N PHE A 68 0.31 4.84 5.71
CA PHE A 68 -0.06 3.66 6.49
C PHE A 68 0.93 2.51 6.27
N LYS A 69 1.50 2.35 5.07
CA LYS A 69 2.52 1.34 4.77
C LYS A 69 3.89 1.73 5.33
N LEU A 70 4.31 2.99 5.20
CA LEU A 70 5.61 3.47 5.70
C LEU A 70 5.67 3.50 7.24
N ASN A 71 4.56 3.83 7.90
CA ASN A 71 4.45 3.90 9.36
C ASN A 71 4.13 2.54 10.02
N ALA A 72 4.20 1.43 9.28
CA ALA A 72 3.83 0.10 9.77
C ALA A 72 2.37 -0.09 10.23
N GLU A 73 1.50 0.89 10.02
CA GLU A 73 0.09 0.80 10.41
C GLU A 73 -0.68 -0.19 9.55
N ARG A 74 -0.19 -0.44 8.33
CA ARG A 74 -0.69 -1.42 7.38
C ARG A 74 0.48 -2.25 6.87
N GLY A 75 0.35 -3.58 6.95
CA GLY A 75 1.38 -4.51 6.49
C GLY A 75 1.76 -4.31 5.01
N ILE A 76 3.00 -4.66 4.68
CA ILE A 76 3.57 -4.58 3.34
C ILE A 76 3.45 -5.97 2.69
N SER A 77 2.68 -6.04 1.61
CA SER A 77 2.44 -7.27 0.88
C SER A 77 3.62 -7.64 -0.03
N ASN A 78 3.71 -8.90 -0.44
CA ASN A 78 4.70 -9.34 -1.43
C ASN A 78 4.56 -8.59 -2.75
N LEU A 79 3.34 -8.22 -3.14
CA LEU A 79 3.08 -7.45 -4.36
C LEU A 79 3.69 -6.05 -4.28
N ASP A 80 3.58 -5.38 -3.12
CA ASP A 80 4.20 -4.07 -2.92
C ASP A 80 5.71 -4.12 -3.11
N LEU A 81 6.35 -5.16 -2.57
CA LEU A 81 7.79 -5.37 -2.69
C LEU A 81 8.19 -5.61 -4.14
N LEU A 82 7.45 -6.48 -4.85
CA LEU A 82 7.73 -6.83 -6.24
C LEU A 82 7.56 -5.62 -7.17
N LEU A 83 6.47 -4.86 -7.02
CA LEU A 83 6.24 -3.65 -7.82
C LEU A 83 7.33 -2.61 -7.59
N THR A 84 7.66 -2.38 -6.31
CA THR A 84 8.70 -1.42 -5.93
C THR A 84 10.07 -1.84 -6.47
N ALA A 85 10.45 -3.11 -6.34
CA ALA A 85 11.71 -3.63 -6.86
C ALA A 85 11.81 -3.44 -8.38
N LYS A 86 10.78 -3.81 -9.13
CA LYS A 86 10.74 -3.63 -10.59
C LYS A 86 10.87 -2.16 -11.01
N SER A 87 10.25 -1.25 -10.27
CA SER A 87 10.38 0.19 -10.52
C SER A 87 11.80 0.71 -10.24
N LEU A 88 12.45 0.21 -9.18
CA LEU A 88 13.85 0.54 -8.88
C LEU A 88 14.79 0.02 -9.94
N GLU A 89 14.64 -1.23 -10.39
CA GLU A 89 15.43 -1.82 -11.48
C GLU A 89 15.30 -1.00 -12.77
N THR A 90 14.07 -0.66 -13.15
CA THR A 90 13.79 0.16 -14.33
C THR A 90 14.51 1.51 -14.25
N ARG A 91 14.48 2.15 -13.08
CA ARG A 91 15.17 3.42 -12.86
C ARG A 91 16.69 3.26 -12.88
N GLY A 92 17.21 2.20 -12.24
CA GLY A 92 18.63 1.86 -12.25
C GLY A 92 19.18 1.68 -13.66
N ASN A 93 18.46 0.94 -14.51
CA ASN A 93 18.83 0.73 -15.92
C ASN A 93 18.91 2.05 -16.67
N LYS A 94 17.91 2.93 -16.52
CA LYS A 94 17.94 4.28 -17.14
C LYS A 94 19.13 5.11 -16.66
N MET A 95 19.51 5.00 -15.38
CA MET A 95 20.69 5.71 -14.85
C MET A 95 21.99 5.16 -15.44
N LEU A 96 22.10 3.83 -15.60
CA LEU A 96 23.26 3.20 -16.24
C LEU A 96 23.38 3.60 -17.72
N GLU A 97 22.27 3.62 -18.46
CA GLU A 97 22.22 4.11 -19.84
C GLU A 97 22.69 5.57 -19.94
N HIS A 98 22.20 6.44 -19.05
CA HIS A 98 22.61 7.84 -19.03
C HIS A 98 24.10 7.98 -18.69
N ALA A 99 24.60 7.22 -17.72
CA ALA A 99 26.02 7.20 -17.39
C ALA A 99 26.88 6.72 -18.56
N ALA A 100 26.42 5.72 -19.33
CA ALA A 100 27.10 5.26 -20.54
C ALA A 100 27.19 6.36 -21.61
N LYS A 101 26.11 7.10 -21.84
CA LYS A 101 26.10 8.26 -22.76
C LYS A 101 27.12 9.33 -22.35
N LEU A 102 27.18 9.67 -21.07
CA LEU A 102 28.15 10.65 -20.55
C LEU A 102 29.61 10.17 -20.74
N ARG A 103 29.87 8.88 -20.54
CA ARG A 103 31.21 8.30 -20.78
C ARG A 103 31.58 8.32 -22.26
N ALA A 104 30.63 8.10 -23.17
CA ALA A 104 30.86 8.21 -24.61
C ALA A 104 31.26 9.62 -25.02
N VAL A 105 30.53 10.65 -24.53
CA VAL A 105 30.87 12.06 -24.78
C VAL A 105 32.28 12.40 -24.28
N LEU A 106 32.68 11.90 -23.11
CA LEU A 106 34.03 12.09 -22.58
C LEU A 106 35.11 11.37 -23.38
N ALA A 107 34.80 10.24 -24.02
CA ALA A 107 35.74 9.52 -24.86
C ALA A 107 35.95 10.25 -26.19
N GLU A 108 34.89 10.77 -26.80
CA GLU A 108 34.95 11.59 -28.01
C GLU A 108 35.73 12.89 -27.80
N ALA A 109 35.59 13.54 -26.64
CA ALA A 109 36.34 14.75 -26.32
C ALA A 109 37.85 14.55 -26.08
N LYS A 110 38.31 13.30 -25.98
CA LYS A 110 39.72 12.95 -25.73
C LYS A 110 40.44 12.39 -26.97
N GLY A 111 39.72 12.06 -28.03
CA GLY A 111 40.27 11.61 -29.31
C GLY A 111 40.44 12.76 -30.28
#